data_AF-A0A352GQN4-F1
#
_entry.id   AF-A0A352GQN4-F1
#
_cell.length_a   1.000
_cell.length_b   1.000
_cell.length_c   1.000
_cell.angle_alpha   90.00
_cell.angle_beta   90.00
_cell.angle_gamma   90.00
#
_symmetry.space_group_name_H-M   'P 1'
#
loop_
_entity.id
_entity.type
_entity.pdbx_description
1 polymer ?
#
loop_
_entity_poly.entity_id
_entity_poly.type
_entity_poly.pdbx_seq_one_letter_code
_entity_poly.pdbx_strand_id
1 'polypeptide(L)' 'MPLTGDDVLKLVTASLDDDKALDLSVIDLHGKTDIADHMVIASGTSERQVGAMADHLREKLKQNGLKGINVEG' A
#
# COMPACT_ATOMS: atom_id res chain seq x y z
N MET A 1 -11.14 -15.56 7.19
CA MET A 1 -10.57 -15.80 5.84
C MET A 1 -9.21 -15.12 5.81
N PRO A 2 -8.16 -15.75 5.27
CA PRO A 2 -6.90 -15.03 5.04
C PRO A 2 -7.17 -13.90 4.03
N LEU A 3 -6.59 -12.72 4.26
CA LEU A 3 -6.62 -11.63 3.28
C LEU A 3 -5.94 -12.12 2.01
N THR A 4 -6.63 -12.04 0.88
CA THR A 4 -6.05 -12.34 -0.44
C THR A 4 -5.21 -11.16 -0.93
N GLY A 5 -4.30 -11.38 -1.89
CA GLY A 5 -3.50 -10.30 -2.49
C GLY A 5 -4.36 -9.12 -3.00
N ASP A 6 -5.54 -9.43 -3.53
CA ASP A 6 -6.51 -8.45 -4.00
C ASP A 6 -7.17 -7.65 -2.88
N ASP A 7 -7.41 -8.27 -1.71
CA ASP A 7 -7.97 -7.57 -0.56
C ASP A 7 -6.95 -6.58 0.01
N VAL A 8 -5.67 -6.97 0.04
CA VAL A 8 -4.58 -6.08 0.45
C VAL A 8 -4.45 -4.92 -0.52
N LEU A 9 -4.50 -5.18 -1.83
CA LEU A 9 -4.47 -4.14 -2.85
C LEU A 9 -5.58 -3.11 -2.65
N LYS A 10 -6.83 -3.56 -2.50
CA LYS A 10 -7.98 -2.67 -2.26
C LYS A 10 -7.78 -1.82 -1.01
N LEU A 11 -7.28 -2.41 0.06
CA LEU A 11 -7.03 -1.71 1.31
C LEU A 11 -5.94 -0.64 1.16
N VAL A 12 -4.86 -0.97 0.45
CA VAL A 12 -3.77 -0.04 0.15
C VAL A 12 -4.27 1.12 -0.70
N THR A 13 -4.96 0.83 -1.80
CA THR A 13 -5.51 1.84 -2.69
C THR A 13 -6.51 2.74 -1.97
N ALA A 14 -7.43 2.16 -1.17
CA ALA A 14 -8.39 2.93 -0.39
C ALA A 14 -7.71 3.83 0.64
N SER A 15 -6.65 3.34 1.32
CA SER A 15 -5.92 4.20 2.27
C SER A 15 -5.22 5.35 1.59
N LEU A 16 -4.55 5.10 0.46
CA LEU A 16 -3.85 6.13 -0.27
C LEU A 16 -4.83 7.17 -0.85
N ASP A 17 -6.03 6.74 -1.26
CA ASP A 17 -7.11 7.63 -1.71
C ASP A 17 -7.64 8.50 -0.56
N ASP A 18 -7.91 7.90 0.62
CA ASP A 18 -8.32 8.62 1.84
C ASP A 18 -7.32 9.73 2.22
N ASP A 19 -6.02 9.44 2.10
CA ASP A 19 -4.93 10.37 2.42
C ASP A 19 -4.58 11.33 1.25
N LYS A 20 -5.39 11.32 0.18
CA LYS A 20 -5.27 12.18 -1.02
C LYS A 20 -3.91 12.05 -1.71
N ALA A 21 -3.47 10.81 -1.91
CA ALA A 21 -2.31 10.51 -2.74
C ALA A 21 -2.53 10.97 -4.19
N LEU A 22 -1.45 11.36 -4.84
CA LEU A 22 -1.39 11.73 -6.25
C LEU A 22 -0.81 10.57 -7.07
N ASP A 23 -1.13 10.52 -8.35
CA ASP A 23 -0.56 9.57 -9.32
C ASP A 23 -0.62 8.10 -8.88
N LEU A 24 -1.73 7.70 -8.24
CA LEU A 24 -1.91 6.32 -7.78
C LEU A 24 -1.97 5.37 -8.97
N SER A 25 -0.96 4.52 -9.08
CA SER A 25 -0.81 3.54 -10.15
C SER A 25 -0.59 2.15 -9.58
N VAL A 26 -1.36 1.18 -10.05
CA VAL A 26 -1.24 -0.22 -9.67
C VAL A 26 -0.63 -0.99 -10.84
N ILE A 27 0.46 -1.71 -10.55
CA ILE A 27 1.19 -2.53 -11.50
C ILE A 27 1.03 -3.98 -11.08
N ASP A 28 0.43 -4.77 -11.96
CA ASP A 28 0.37 -6.22 -11.83
C ASP A 28 1.73 -6.84 -12.21
N LEU A 29 2.33 -7.53 -11.25
CA LEU A 29 3.61 -8.21 -11.36
C LEU A 29 3.46 -9.73 -11.50
N HIS A 30 2.23 -10.25 -11.50
CA HIS A 30 1.96 -11.66 -11.63
C HIS A 30 2.55 -12.21 -12.94
N GLY A 31 3.46 -13.21 -12.80
CA GLY A 31 4.17 -13.82 -13.92
C GLY A 31 5.34 -13.01 -14.50
N LYS A 32 5.67 -11.84 -13.95
CA LYS A 32 6.86 -11.04 -14.33
C LYS A 32 7.99 -11.16 -13.31
N THR A 33 7.65 -11.28 -12.02
CA THR A 33 8.63 -11.36 -10.93
C THR A 33 8.11 -12.28 -9.82
N ASP A 34 8.98 -13.06 -9.18
CA ASP A 34 8.65 -13.84 -7.98
C ASP A 34 8.72 -13.03 -6.67
N ILE A 35 8.94 -11.72 -6.76
CA ILE A 35 9.12 -10.86 -5.57
C ILE A 35 7.76 -10.51 -4.94
N ALA A 36 6.77 -10.16 -5.76
CA ALA A 36 5.45 -9.74 -5.32
C ALA A 36 4.38 -9.95 -6.41
N ASP A 37 3.11 -10.04 -6.01
CA ASP A 37 1.96 -10.13 -6.91
C ASP A 37 1.59 -8.77 -7.52
N HIS A 38 1.58 -7.73 -6.68
CA HIS A 38 1.15 -6.39 -7.05
C HIS A 38 2.12 -5.34 -6.51
N MET A 39 2.34 -4.27 -7.27
CA MET A 39 3.09 -3.09 -6.87
C MET A 39 2.22 -1.86 -7.01
N VAL A 40 2.13 -1.07 -5.94
CA VAL A 40 1.36 0.19 -5.93
C VAL A 40 2.33 1.35 -5.80
N ILE A 41 2.24 2.31 -6.71
CA ILE A 41 3.01 3.54 -6.71
C ILE A 41 2.06 4.70 -6.42
N ALA A 42 2.43 5.54 -5.47
CA ALA A 42 1.68 6.74 -5.11
C ALA A 42 2.64 7.87 -4.77
N SER A 43 2.23 9.09 -5.09
CA SER A 43 2.99 10.32 -4.87
C SER A 43 2.31 11.18 -3.82
N GLY A 44 3.10 11.90 -3.01
CA GLY A 44 2.59 12.91 -2.07
C GLY A 44 3.03 14.30 -2.47
N THR A 45 2.33 15.32 -1.97
CA THR A 45 2.66 16.73 -2.22
C THR A 45 3.85 17.23 -1.38
N SER A 46 4.22 16.50 -0.33
CA SER A 46 5.36 16.81 0.53
C SER A 46 5.87 15.55 1.24
N GLU A 47 7.14 15.55 1.65
CA GLU A 47 7.74 14.46 2.45
C GLU A 47 6.92 14.14 3.72
N ARG A 48 6.39 15.19 4.38
CA ARG A 48 5.53 15.03 5.55
C ARG A 48 4.22 14.29 5.21
N GLN A 49 3.60 14.59 4.07
CA GLN A 49 2.42 13.84 3.62
C GLN A 49 2.78 12.40 3.30
N VAL A 50 3.91 12.16 2.61
CA VAL A 50 4.37 10.80 2.28
C VAL A 50 4.62 9.97 3.55
N GLY A 51 5.31 10.54 4.55
CA GLY A 51 5.53 9.87 5.82
C GLY A 51 4.21 9.55 6.56
N ALA A 52 3.30 10.52 6.62
CA ALA A 52 1.98 10.31 7.25
C ALA A 52 1.16 9.22 6.53
N MET A 53 1.18 9.20 5.19
CA MET A 53 0.53 8.16 4.38
C MET A 53 1.12 6.77 4.66
N ALA A 54 2.45 6.66 4.75
CA ALA A 54 3.11 5.39 5.06
C ALA A 54 2.73 4.87 6.46
N ASP A 55 2.71 5.75 7.46
CA ASP A 55 2.33 5.40 8.83
C ASP A 55 0.85 4.99 8.92
N HIS A 56 -0.06 5.78 8.34
CA HIS A 56 -1.49 5.46 8.28
C HIS A 56 -1.75 4.11 7.60
N LEU A 57 -1.10 3.88 6.45
CA LEU A 57 -1.22 2.64 5.71
C LEU A 57 -0.76 1.44 6.55
N ARG A 58 0.40 1.57 7.21
CA ARG A 58 0.93 0.54 8.11
C ARG A 58 -0.04 0.22 9.24
N GLU A 59 -0.62 1.24 9.88
CA GLU A 59 -1.59 1.03 10.95
C GLU A 59 -2.85 0.32 10.47
N LYS A 60 -3.43 0.74 9.33
CA LYS A 60 -4.60 0.08 8.73
C LYS A 60 -4.32 -1.39 8.37
N LEU A 61 -3.18 -1.68 7.75
CA LEU A 61 -2.79 -3.06 7.42
C LEU A 61 -2.64 -3.90 8.69
N LYS A 62 -2.02 -3.35 9.74
CA LYS A 62 -1.87 -4.04 11.04
C LYS A 62 -3.22 -4.30 11.73
N GLN A 63 -4.15 -3.35 11.67
CA GLN A 63 -5.52 -3.51 12.20
C GLN A 63 -6.29 -4.62 11.47
N ASN A 64 -5.98 -4.85 10.19
CA ASN A 64 -6.56 -5.94 9.41
C ASN A 64 -5.84 -7.29 9.62
N GLY A 65 -4.85 -7.35 10.52
CA GLY A 65 -4.20 -8.59 10.94
C GLY A 65 -2.98 -8.98 10.09
N LEU A 66 -2.55 -8.13 9.15
CA LEU A 66 -1.28 -8.30 8.45
C LEU A 66 -0.11 -8.02 9.41
N LYS A 67 0.88 -8.90 9.39
CA LYS A 67 2.09 -8.83 10.22
C LYS A 67 3.33 -8.81 9.33
N GLY A 68 4.43 -8.26 9.83
CA GLY A 68 5.70 -8.24 9.11
C GLY A 68 5.80 -7.17 8.01
N ILE A 69 5.02 -6.09 8.13
CA ILE A 69 5.11 -4.95 7.22
C ILE A 69 6.41 -4.20 7.51
N ASN A 70 7.32 -4.19 6.53
CA ASN A 70 8.52 -3.37 6.58
C ASN A 70 8.24 -2.03 5.90
N VAL A 71 8.77 -0.96 6.48
CA VAL A 71 8.71 0.40 5.92
C VAL A 71 10.14 0.87 5.76
N GLU A 72 10.49 1.30 4.55
CA GLU A 72 11.81 1.83 4.21
C GLU A 72 11.63 3.25 3.64
N GLY A 73 12.41 4.20 4.15
CA GLY A 73 12.34 5.63 3.83
C GLY A 73 13.52 6.40 4.39
#